data_AF-A0A9D7IY46-F1
#
_entry.id   AF-A0A9D7IY46-F1
#
_cell.length_a   1.000
_cell.length_b   1.000
_cell.length_c   1.000
_cell.angle_alpha   90.00
_cell.angle_beta   90.00
_cell.angle_gamma   90.00
#
_symmetry.space_group_name_H-M   'P 1'
#
loop_
_entity.id
_entity.type
_entity.pdbx_description
1 polymer ?
#
loop_
_entity_poly.entity_id
_entity_poly.type
_entity_poly.pdbx_seq_one_letter_code
_entity_poly.pdbx_strand_id
1 'polypeptide(L)'
;MLVNRYERDNDAREACIKHYGAVCYVCKFDFAIVYGSAFEGMIHVHHLVPIATINTEYRIDPIADLRPVCPNCHAVIHRRVPCYTIAEVQGLLTAQIAT
;
A
#
# COMPACT_ATOMS: atom_id res chain seq x y z
N MET A 1 11.71 2.71 7.23
CA MET A 1 10.44 2.04 7.55
C MET A 1 10.67 0.54 7.41
N LEU A 2 10.47 -0.24 8.46
CA LEU A 2 10.65 -1.69 8.39
C LEU A 2 9.44 -2.29 7.67
N VAL A 3 9.59 -2.60 6.39
CA VAL A 3 8.60 -3.36 5.62
C VAL A 3 8.64 -4.79 6.15
N ASN A 4 7.55 -5.28 6.72
CA ASN A 4 7.55 -6.59 7.37
C ASN A 4 7.81 -7.70 6.33
N ARG A 5 8.28 -8.89 6.74
CA ARG A 5 8.50 -10.05 5.85
C ARG A 5 7.25 -10.43 5.05
N TYR A 6 6.06 -10.16 5.57
CA TYR A 6 4.78 -10.47 4.94
C TYR A 6 4.42 -9.43 3.87
N GLU A 7 4.74 -8.15 4.08
CA GLU A 7 4.72 -7.11 3.04
C GLU A 7 5.77 -7.34 1.92
N ARG A 8 6.57 -8.41 2.05
CA ARG A 8 7.59 -8.86 1.10
C ARG A 8 7.29 -10.24 0.50
N ASP A 9 6.08 -10.77 0.64
CA ASP A 9 5.65 -11.91 -0.17
C ASP A 9 5.56 -11.45 -1.64
N ASN A 10 6.51 -11.91 -2.47
CA ASN A 10 6.62 -11.46 -3.86
C ASN A 10 5.40 -11.87 -4.69
N ASP A 11 4.88 -13.08 -4.50
CA ASP A 11 3.75 -13.58 -5.29
C ASP A 11 2.47 -12.83 -4.95
N ALA A 12 2.21 -12.62 -3.65
CA ALA A 12 1.05 -11.85 -3.20
C ALA A 12 1.17 -10.37 -3.61
N ARG A 13 2.37 -9.80 -3.56
CA ARG A 13 2.65 -8.44 -4.05
C ARG A 13 2.36 -8.33 -5.54
N GLU A 14 2.88 -9.23 -6.36
CA GLU A 14 2.69 -9.21 -7.80
C GLU A 14 1.21 -9.38 -8.17
N ALA A 15 0.50 -10.30 -7.50
CA ALA A 15 -0.93 -10.50 -7.71
C ALA A 15 -1.75 -9.24 -7.33
N CYS A 16 -1.41 -8.57 -6.23
CA CYS A 16 -2.02 -7.31 -5.80
C CYS A 16 -1.81 -6.21 -6.85
N ILE A 17 -0.57 -6.02 -7.32
CA ILE A 17 -0.25 -5.00 -8.33
C ILE A 17 -0.90 -5.33 -9.67
N LYS A 18 -0.94 -6.60 -10.07
CA LYS A 18 -1.63 -7.04 -11.30
C LYS A 18 -3.12 -6.74 -11.25
N HIS A 19 -3.75 -6.84 -10.09
CA HIS A 19 -5.17 -6.57 -9.91
C HIS A 19 -5.49 -5.07 -9.79
N TYR A 20 -4.75 -4.33 -8.95
CA TYR A 20 -5.04 -2.93 -8.63
C TYR A 20 -4.25 -1.90 -9.44
N GLY A 21 -3.16 -2.30 -10.10
CA GLY A 21 -2.18 -1.40 -10.71
C GLY A 21 -1.17 -0.85 -9.71
N ALA A 22 -0.10 -0.23 -10.22
CA ALA A 22 0.95 0.41 -9.43
C ALA A 22 0.61 1.87 -9.06
N VAL A 23 -0.63 2.12 -8.67
CA VAL A 23 -1.16 3.46 -8.32
C VAL A 23 -1.53 3.48 -6.85
N CYS A 24 -1.12 4.53 -6.13
CA CYS A 24 -1.41 4.65 -4.70
C CYS A 24 -2.92 4.66 -4.43
N TYR A 25 -3.41 3.70 -3.66
CA TYR A 25 -4.83 3.59 -3.36
C TYR A 25 -5.37 4.77 -2.52
N VAL A 26 -4.49 5.39 -1.72
CA VAL A 26 -4.78 6.54 -0.85
C VAL A 26 -4.85 7.84 -1.66
N CYS A 27 -3.73 8.27 -2.26
CA CYS A 27 -3.61 9.60 -2.87
C CYS A 27 -3.56 9.61 -4.41
N LYS A 28 -3.71 8.44 -5.06
CA LYS A 28 -3.69 8.27 -6.52
C LYS A 28 -2.36 8.63 -7.20
N PHE A 29 -1.28 8.79 -6.43
CA PHE A 29 0.06 8.98 -6.96
C PHE A 29 0.50 7.77 -7.80
N ASP A 30 1.02 8.06 -8.99
CA ASP A 30 1.60 7.09 -9.93
C ASP A 30 3.02 7.56 -10.30
N PHE A 31 4.01 6.71 -10.01
CA PHE A 31 5.41 7.02 -10.29
C PHE A 31 5.72 7.10 -11.79
N ALA A 32 5.06 6.29 -12.63
CA ALA A 32 5.28 6.31 -14.07
C ALA A 32 4.76 7.61 -14.69
N ILE A 33 3.63 8.13 -14.20
CA ILE A 33 3.06 9.40 -14.65
C ILE A 33 3.95 10.58 -14.23
N VAL A 34 4.45 10.58 -12.99
CA VAL A 34 5.18 11.73 -12.43
C VAL A 34 6.66 11.74 -12.81
N TYR A 35 7.31 10.58 -12.84
CA TYR A 35 8.75 10.46 -13.05
C TYR A 35 9.14 9.77 -14.38
N GLY A 36 8.17 9.30 -15.16
CA GLY A 36 8.38 8.63 -16.43
C GLY A 36 8.49 7.10 -16.34
N SER A 37 8.55 6.44 -17.49
CA SER A 37 8.47 4.98 -17.62
C SER A 37 9.57 4.21 -16.89
N ALA A 38 10.71 4.84 -16.57
CA ALA A 38 11.76 4.24 -15.76
C ALA A 38 11.29 3.81 -14.36
N PHE A 39 10.16 4.34 -13.88
CA PHE A 39 9.57 4.03 -12.58
C PHE A 39 8.23 3.27 -12.68
N GLU A 40 7.94 2.66 -13.84
CA GLU A 40 6.78 1.79 -13.99
C GLU A 40 6.80 0.64 -12.97
N GLY A 41 5.65 0.37 -12.34
CA GLY A 41 5.55 -0.67 -11.31
C GLY A 41 6.13 -0.29 -9.93
N MET A 42 6.76 0.89 -9.79
CA MET A 42 7.29 1.34 -8.50
C MET A 42 6.15 1.69 -7.54
N ILE A 43 5.91 0.82 -6.55
CA ILE A 43 4.91 1.03 -5.51
C ILE A 43 5.21 0.12 -4.30
N HIS A 44 4.77 0.53 -3.10
CA HIS A 44 4.71 -0.36 -1.94
C HIS A 44 3.36 -1.09 -1.89
N VAL A 45 3.31 -2.24 -1.22
CA VAL A 45 2.07 -2.97 -0.95
C VAL A 45 1.89 -3.10 0.56
N HIS A 46 0.73 -2.69 1.05
CA HIS A 46 0.40 -2.62 2.47
C HIS A 46 -0.68 -3.64 2.85
N HIS A 47 -0.54 -4.28 4.02
CA HIS A 47 -1.54 -5.18 4.58
C HIS A 47 -2.62 -4.40 5.36
N LEU A 48 -3.89 -4.61 5.02
CA LEU A 48 -5.04 -3.95 5.66
C LEU A 48 -5.35 -4.50 7.05
N VAL A 49 -5.04 -5.77 7.30
CA VAL A 49 -5.24 -6.44 8.59
C VAL A 49 -3.90 -6.53 9.34
N PRO A 50 -3.82 -6.07 10.60
CA PRO A 50 -2.60 -6.16 11.39
C PRO A 50 -2.13 -7.61 11.52
N ILE A 51 -0.86 -7.86 11.18
CA ILE A 51 -0.28 -9.21 11.18
C ILE A 51 -0.27 -9.87 12.58
N ALA A 52 -0.38 -9.09 13.66
CA ALA A 52 -0.48 -9.64 15.02
C ALA A 52 -1.75 -10.51 15.24
N THR A 53 -2.76 -10.40 14.38
CA THR A 53 -3.98 -11.24 14.40
C THR A 53 -3.92 -12.40 13.41
N ILE A 54 -2.82 -12.55 12.66
CA ILE A 54 -2.64 -13.56 11.62
C ILE A 54 -1.92 -14.77 12.23
N ASN A 55 -2.67 -15.88 12.42
CA ASN A 55 -2.12 -17.17 12.84
C ASN A 55 -1.19 -17.77 11.76
N THR A 56 -0.33 -18.71 12.15
CA THR A 56 0.68 -19.36 11.28
C THR A 56 0.14 -20.09 10.04
N GLU A 57 -1.17 -20.28 9.93
CA GLU A 57 -1.84 -20.92 8.78
C GLU A 57 -2.54 -19.93 7.84
N TYR A 58 -2.48 -18.63 8.13
CA TYR A 58 -3.17 -17.63 7.32
C TYR A 58 -2.54 -17.52 5.93
N ARG A 59 -3.33 -17.78 4.90
CA ARG A 59 -2.97 -17.52 3.52
C ARG A 59 -3.38 -16.11 3.17
N ILE A 60 -2.41 -15.28 2.81
CA ILE A 60 -2.64 -13.91 2.35
C ILE A 60 -3.50 -13.96 1.09
N ASP A 61 -4.64 -13.25 1.11
CA ASP A 61 -5.43 -12.95 -0.08
C ASP A 61 -4.92 -11.61 -0.67
N PRO A 62 -4.25 -11.62 -1.83
CA PRO A 62 -3.67 -10.42 -2.40
C PRO A 62 -4.71 -9.36 -2.81
N ILE A 63 -5.99 -9.73 -2.92
CA ILE A 63 -7.08 -8.83 -3.28
C ILE A 63 -7.80 -8.36 -2.01
N ALA A 64 -8.08 -9.24 -1.06
CA ALA A 64 -8.78 -8.84 0.17
C ALA A 64 -7.86 -8.10 1.16
N ASP A 65 -6.59 -8.52 1.27
CA ASP A 65 -5.72 -8.12 2.38
C ASP A 65 -4.73 -7.02 2.01
N LEU A 66 -4.46 -6.79 0.72
CA LEU A 66 -3.36 -5.95 0.28
C LEU A 66 -3.84 -4.74 -0.51
N ARG A 67 -3.15 -3.60 -0.37
CA ARG A 67 -3.36 -2.44 -1.25
C ARG A 67 -2.05 -1.80 -1.67
N PRO A 68 -1.93 -1.37 -2.95
CA PRO A 68 -0.80 -0.55 -3.39
C PRO A 68 -0.86 0.83 -2.74
N VAL A 69 0.25 1.30 -2.18
CA VAL A 69 0.39 2.64 -1.58
C VAL A 69 1.75 3.23 -1.93
N CYS A 70 1.83 4.55 -2.12
CA CYS A 70 3.13 5.20 -2.31
C CYS A 70 3.94 5.20 -0.99
N PRO A 71 5.26 5.35 -1.05
CA PRO A 71 6.11 5.39 0.14
C PRO A 71 5.68 6.42 1.18
N ASN A 72 5.18 7.59 0.75
CA ASN A 72 4.71 8.66 1.64
C ASN A 72 3.44 8.26 2.39
N CYS A 73 2.41 7.78 1.68
CA CYS A 73 1.19 7.30 2.32
C CYS A 73 1.47 6.09 3.20
N HIS A 74 2.39 5.21 2.80
CA HIS A 74 2.80 4.07 3.63
C HIS A 74 3.39 4.56 4.96
N ALA A 75 4.30 5.54 4.93
CA ALA A 75 4.88 6.13 6.13
C ALA A 75 3.82 6.77 7.05
N VAL A 76 2.80 7.45 6.47
CA VAL A 76 1.69 8.03 7.25
C VAL A 76 0.87 6.93 7.92
N ILE A 77 0.53 5.86 7.20
CA ILE A 77 -0.25 4.72 7.72
C ILE A 77 0.36 4.15 9.00
N HIS A 78 1.68 3.88 8.97
CA HIS A 78 2.38 3.29 10.13
C HIS A 78 2.89 4.32 11.15
N ARG A 79 2.42 5.58 11.09
CA ARG A 79 2.91 6.63 12.01
C ARG A 79 2.44 6.42 13.46
N ARG A 80 1.40 5.61 13.67
CA ARG A 80 0.86 5.22 14.99
C ARG A 80 0.60 3.71 15.07
N VAL A 81 0.37 3.20 16.28
CA VAL A 81 -0.09 1.84 16.55
C VAL A 81 -1.37 1.91 17.39
N PRO A 82 -2.46 1.22 17.01
CA PRO A 82 -2.65 0.50 15.74
C PRO A 82 -2.58 1.43 14.52
N CYS A 83 -2.10 0.92 13.39
CA CYS A 83 -1.89 1.70 12.16
C CYS A 83 -3.17 2.46 11.76
N TYR A 84 -3.01 3.59 11.08
CA TYR A 84 -4.15 4.23 10.44
C TYR A 84 -4.71 3.32 9.34
N THR A 85 -6.02 3.25 9.23
CA THR A 85 -6.67 2.64 8.06
C THR A 85 -6.47 3.52 6.83
N ILE A 86 -6.60 2.93 5.64
CA ILE A 86 -6.58 3.69 4.39
C ILE A 86 -7.63 4.80 4.40
N ALA A 87 -8.84 4.51 4.90
CA ALA A 87 -9.93 5.49 4.96
C ALA A 87 -9.60 6.68 5.88
N GLU A 88 -8.95 6.42 7.03
CA GLU A 88 -8.49 7.49 7.91
C GLU A 88 -7.45 8.37 7.19
N VAL A 89 -6.45 7.78 6.54
CA VAL A 89 -5.43 8.57 5.83
C VAL A 89 -6.03 9.34 4.65
N GLN A 90 -7.00 8.76 3.94
CA GLN A 90 -7.75 9.47 2.90
C GLN A 90 -8.49 10.70 3.46
N GLY A 91 -9.11 10.57 4.65
CA GLY A 91 -9.77 11.69 5.34
C GLY A 91 -8.82 12.78 5.85
N LEU A 92 -7.54 12.44 6.06
CA LEU A 92 -6.51 13.41 6.46
C LEU A 92 -5.92 14.21 5.28
N LEU A 93 -6.19 13.80 4.03
CA LEU A 93 -5.78 14.57 2.87
C LEU A 93 -6.59 15.86 2.81
N THR A 94 -5.96 16.97 3.22
CA THR A 94 -6.49 18.32 2.99
C THR A 94 -6.52 18.56 1.49
N ALA A 95 -7.69 18.39 0.87
CA ALA A 95 -8.02 18.64 -0.53
C ALA A 95 -6.84 18.55 -1.50
N GLN A 96 -6.76 17.40 -2.20
CA GLN A 96 -6.02 17.09 -3.43
C GLN A 96 -4.94 18.10 -3.86
N ILE A 97 -3.73 17.61 -4.15
CA ILE A 97 -2.80 18.30 -5.07
C ILE A 97 -3.62 18.69 -6.29
N ALA A 98 -4.08 19.94 -6.29
CA ALA A 98 -4.91 20.52 -7.31
C ALA A 98 -3.93 21.05 -8.35
N THR A 99 -4.23 20.69 -9.59
CA THR A 99 -3.49 20.97 -10.84
C THR A 99 -2.22 20.16 -11.06
#